data_AF-A0A2I0IZU8-F1
#
_entry.id   AF-A0A2I0IZU8-F1
#
_cell.length_a   1.000
_cell.length_b   1.000
_cell.length_c   1.000
_cell.angle_alpha   90.00
_cell.angle_beta   90.00
_cell.angle_gamma   90.00
#
_symmetry.space_group_name_H-M   'P 1'
#
loop_
_entity.id
_entity.type
_entity.pdbx_description
1 polymer ?
#
loop_
_entity_poly.entity_id
_entity_poly.type
_entity_poly.pdbx_seq_one_letter_code
_entity_poly.pdbx_strand_id
1 'polypeptide(L)'
;MVKLGSTVDQTIKLVVDKYSKEGRSPKLDRGSATGFELHPSYFSLQCLDKSELIGDVGSRSFYLRRGSSSHSSNAASASFVSEPVAATSNAVVAPPPIFLIPLPGFLARKLGKIVRRTRKLWRFLTCMQ
;
A
#
# COMPACT_ATOMS: atom_id res chain seq x y z
N MET A 1 -13.80 -20.97 5.28
CA MET A 1 -13.53 -20.94 6.73
C MET A 1 -12.25 -21.72 6.97
N VAL A 2 -11.41 -21.31 7.92
CA VAL A 2 -10.13 -22.02 8.24
C VAL A 2 -10.44 -23.19 9.17
N LYS A 3 -9.74 -24.32 8.99
CA LYS A 3 -9.87 -25.50 9.87
C LYS A 3 -8.83 -25.41 10.99
N LEU A 4 -9.19 -25.79 12.22
CA LEU A 4 -8.26 -25.74 13.36
C LEU A 4 -7.08 -26.72 13.21
N GLY A 5 -7.30 -27.86 12.55
CA GLY A 5 -6.23 -28.82 12.22
C GLY A 5 -5.41 -28.47 10.97
N SER A 6 -5.56 -27.27 10.41
CA SER A 6 -4.70 -26.82 9.31
C SER A 6 -3.44 -26.17 9.85
N THR A 7 -2.33 -26.36 9.13
CA THR A 7 -1.08 -25.67 9.45
C THR A 7 -1.18 -24.19 9.11
N VAL A 8 -0.28 -23.38 9.68
CA VAL A 8 -0.13 -21.96 9.36
C VAL A 8 0.09 -21.76 7.85
N ASP A 9 0.97 -22.54 7.22
CA ASP A 9 1.25 -22.44 5.77
C ASP A 9 0.00 -22.71 4.91
N GLN A 10 -0.75 -23.77 5.23
CA GLN A 10 -2.00 -24.08 4.54
C GLN A 10 -3.03 -22.96 4.71
N THR A 11 -3.09 -22.38 5.90
CA THR A 11 -4.00 -21.28 6.22
C THR A 11 -3.67 -20.02 5.43
N ILE A 12 -2.38 -19.67 5.33
CA ILE A 12 -1.90 -18.53 4.54
C ILE A 12 -2.32 -18.71 3.08
N LYS A 13 -2.04 -19.87 2.47
CA LYS A 13 -2.42 -20.17 1.08
C LYS A 13 -3.93 -20.01 0.86
N LEU A 14 -4.74 -20.60 1.74
CA LEU A 14 -6.19 -20.54 1.66
C LEU A 14 -6.71 -19.10 1.74
N VAL A 15 -6.16 -18.28 2.64
CA VAL A 15 -6.57 -16.88 2.83
C VAL A 15 -6.15 -16.01 1.65
N VAL A 16 -4.92 -16.17 1.14
CA VAL A 16 -4.43 -15.44 -0.05
C VAL A 16 -5.28 -15.77 -1.28
N ASP A 17 -5.63 -17.04 -1.45
CA ASP A 17 -6.51 -17.47 -2.54
C ASP A 17 -7.92 -16.90 -2.42
N LYS A 18 -8.48 -16.90 -1.20
CA LYS A 18 -9.80 -16.33 -0.92
C LYS A 18 -9.80 -14.81 -1.15
N TYR A 19 -8.79 -14.10 -0.64
CA TYR A 19 -8.62 -12.66 -0.84
C TYR A 19 -8.60 -12.31 -2.34
N SER A 20 -7.89 -13.12 -3.12
CA SER A 20 -7.76 -12.94 -4.57
C SER A 20 -9.06 -13.29 -5.32
N LYS A 21 -9.77 -14.33 -4.90
CA LYS A 21 -11.10 -14.70 -5.42
C LYS A 21 -12.15 -13.62 -5.14
N GLU A 22 -12.04 -12.94 -4.01
CA GLU A 22 -12.89 -11.80 -3.66
C GLU A 22 -12.55 -10.52 -4.44
N GLY A 23 -11.51 -10.51 -5.29
CA GLY A 23 -11.15 -9.37 -6.13
C GLY A 23 -10.65 -8.15 -5.35
N ARG A 24 -10.12 -8.35 -4.13
CA ARG A 24 -9.67 -7.27 -3.26
C ARG A 24 -8.39 -6.59 -3.77
N SER A 25 -8.16 -5.36 -3.28
CA SER A 25 -7.00 -4.53 -3.61
C SER A 25 -6.28 -4.02 -2.35
N PRO A 26 -4.94 -3.92 -2.34
CA PRO A 26 -4.01 -4.26 -3.43
C PRO A 26 -3.94 -5.78 -3.68
N LYS A 27 -3.65 -6.19 -4.92
CA LYS A 27 -3.56 -7.61 -5.28
C LYS A 27 -2.41 -8.26 -4.53
N LEU A 28 -2.69 -9.41 -3.91
CA LEU A 28 -1.66 -10.28 -3.34
C LEU A 28 -1.16 -11.21 -4.45
N ASP A 29 0.15 -11.34 -4.59
CA ASP A 29 0.73 -12.29 -5.51
C ASP A 29 0.49 -13.72 -4.99
N ARG A 30 -0.21 -14.53 -5.79
CA ARG A 30 -0.55 -15.93 -5.45
C ARG A 30 0.69 -16.82 -5.43
N GLY A 31 1.69 -16.54 -6.27
CA GLY A 31 2.94 -17.30 -6.32
C GLY A 31 3.81 -17.08 -5.08
N SER A 32 3.65 -15.92 -4.42
CA SER A 32 4.38 -15.51 -3.22
C SER A 32 3.71 -15.95 -1.91
N ALA A 33 2.82 -16.96 -1.90
CA ALA A 33 2.20 -17.44 -0.66
C ALA A 33 3.24 -17.81 0.42
N THR A 34 4.43 -18.27 0.00
CA THR A 34 5.58 -18.57 0.85
C THR A 34 6.25 -17.35 1.48
N GLY A 35 6.08 -16.17 0.88
CA GLY A 35 6.60 -14.89 1.35
C GLY A 35 5.65 -14.14 2.28
N PHE A 36 4.58 -14.78 2.75
CA PHE A 36 3.74 -14.26 3.82
C PHE A 36 3.98 -15.01 5.13
N GLU A 37 3.75 -14.29 6.22
CA GLU A 37 3.92 -14.75 7.58
C GLU A 37 2.66 -14.41 8.39
N LEU A 38 2.38 -15.23 9.40
CA LEU A 38 1.23 -15.05 10.27
C LEU A 38 1.70 -14.63 11.65
N HIS A 39 1.13 -13.56 12.19
CA HIS A 39 1.45 -13.06 13.53
C HIS A 39 0.24 -13.15 14.44
N PRO A 40 0.42 -13.51 15.73
CA PRO A 40 -0.69 -13.63 16.68
C PRO A 40 -1.27 -12.26 17.08
N SER A 41 -0.51 -11.18 16.97
CA SER A 41 -0.98 -9.81 17.21
C SER A 41 -0.36 -8.81 16.24
N TYR A 42 -0.88 -7.58 16.23
CA TYR A 42 -0.29 -6.47 15.47
C TYR A 42 1.11 -6.07 15.97
N PHE A 43 1.38 -6.22 17.26
CA PHE A 43 2.65 -5.81 17.89
C PHE A 43 3.69 -6.95 17.96
N SER A 44 3.30 -8.18 17.60
CA SER A 44 4.19 -9.32 17.64
C SER A 44 5.36 -9.12 16.67
N LEU A 45 6.58 -9.25 17.19
CA LEU A 45 7.80 -9.24 16.39
C LEU A 45 8.04 -10.60 15.72
N GLN A 46 7.65 -11.68 16.40
CA GLN A 46 7.79 -13.05 15.91
C GLN A 46 6.54 -13.48 15.15
N CYS A 47 6.75 -14.21 14.06
CA CYS A 47 5.71 -14.92 13.34
C CYS A 47 5.56 -16.35 13.89
N LEU A 48 4.43 -16.98 13.53
CA LEU A 48 4.15 -18.37 13.85
C LEU A 48 4.91 -19.30 12.90
N ASP A 49 5.26 -20.47 13.40
CA ASP A 49 5.95 -21.48 12.60
C ASP A 49 5.00 -22.04 11.53
N LYS A 50 5.52 -22.20 10.32
CA LYS A 50 4.72 -22.65 9.16
C LYS A 50 4.08 -24.03 9.34
N SER A 51 4.69 -24.89 10.17
CA SER A 51 4.22 -26.22 10.51
C SER A 51 3.25 -26.26 11.70
N GLU A 52 3.13 -25.18 12.46
CA GLU A 52 2.25 -25.10 13.63
C GLU A 52 0.78 -25.19 13.20
N LEU A 53 -0.06 -25.83 14.02
CA LEU A 53 -1.50 -25.93 13.78
C LEU A 53 -2.21 -24.69 14.31
N ILE A 54 -3.13 -24.14 13.52
CA ILE A 54 -3.86 -22.92 13.90
C ILE A 54 -4.68 -23.09 15.18
N GLY A 55 -5.18 -24.30 15.46
CA GLY A 55 -5.91 -24.60 16.69
C GLY A 55 -5.06 -24.50 17.96
N ASP A 56 -3.75 -24.73 17.85
CA ASP A 56 -2.86 -24.86 19.01
C ASP A 56 -2.32 -23.51 19.49
N VAL A 57 -2.31 -22.49 18.62
CA VAL A 57 -1.80 -21.13 18.92
C VAL A 57 -2.62 -20.43 20.01
N GLY A 58 -3.86 -20.88 20.28
CA GLY A 58 -4.73 -20.30 21.31
C GLY A 58 -5.29 -18.91 20.98
N SER A 59 -5.03 -18.38 19.77
CA SER A 59 -5.61 -17.14 19.28
C SER A 59 -6.75 -17.39 18.30
N ARG A 60 -7.73 -16.48 18.28
CA ARG A 60 -8.84 -16.46 17.30
C ARG A 60 -8.61 -15.45 16.18
N SER A 61 -7.61 -14.59 16.33
CA SER A 61 -7.31 -13.49 15.43
C SER A 61 -5.82 -13.51 15.08
N PHE A 62 -5.54 -13.30 13.80
CA PHE A 62 -4.18 -13.32 13.29
C PHE A 62 -3.99 -12.22 12.26
N TYR A 63 -2.74 -11.78 12.12
CA TYR A 63 -2.33 -10.73 11.21
C TYR A 63 -1.43 -11.32 10.14
N LEU A 64 -1.86 -11.25 8.88
CA LEU A 64 -1.04 -11.64 7.73
C LEU A 64 -0.07 -10.50 7.41
N ARG A 65 1.22 -10.80 7.35
CA ARG A 65 2.29 -9.84 6.99
C ARG A 65 3.15 -10.41 5.86
N ARG A 66 3.87 -9.52 5.17
CA ARG A 66 4.91 -9.92 4.22
C ARG A 66 6.14 -10.34 5.02
N GLY A 67 6.63 -11.54 4.78
CA GLY A 67 7.85 -12.06 5.38
C GLY A 67 9.09 -11.33 4.89
N SER A 68 10.12 -11.32 5.73
CA SER A 68 11.36 -10.56 5.53
C SER A 68 12.45 -11.36 4.81
N SER A 69 12.20 -12.63 4.45
CA SER A 69 13.19 -13.51 3.83
C SER A 69 13.58 -13.03 2.42
N SER A 70 14.64 -12.23 2.34
CA SER A 70 15.46 -11.90 1.15
C SER A 70 14.74 -11.89 -0.20
N HIS A 71 13.93 -10.85 -0.44
CA HIS A 71 13.83 -10.21 -1.76
C HIS A 71 13.64 -8.71 -1.57
N SER A 72 14.77 -8.05 -1.29
CA SER A 72 14.95 -6.63 -1.49
C SER A 72 14.92 -6.34 -3.00
N SER A 73 13.75 -5.99 -3.52
CA SER A 73 13.58 -4.90 -4.50
C SER A 73 12.12 -4.81 -4.93
N ASN A 74 11.50 -3.65 -4.67
CA ASN A 74 10.29 -3.14 -5.34
C ASN A 74 8.93 -3.76 -5.00
N ALA A 75 8.61 -3.92 -3.71
CA ALA A 75 7.23 -3.80 -3.26
C ALA A 75 7.09 -2.44 -2.57
N ALA A 76 6.35 -1.52 -3.20
CA ALA A 76 6.15 -0.15 -2.77
C ALA A 76 5.93 -0.04 -1.25
N SER A 77 6.97 0.39 -0.54
CA SER A 77 6.82 1.02 0.75
C SER A 77 5.94 2.24 0.54
N ALA A 78 4.71 2.19 1.03
CA ALA A 78 3.99 3.42 1.37
C ALA A 78 4.65 4.04 2.62
N SER A 79 5.94 4.40 2.51
CA SER A 79 6.66 5.21 3.47
C SER A 79 6.73 6.61 2.89
N PHE A 80 5.99 7.52 3.50
CA PHE A 80 6.09 8.94 3.21
C PHE A 80 7.49 9.42 3.60
N VAL A 81 8.38 9.53 2.62
CA VAL A 81 9.64 10.27 2.78
C VAL A 81 9.91 10.93 1.44
N SER A 82 9.85 12.27 1.46
CA SER A 82 10.20 13.11 0.32
C SER A 82 11.69 13.31 0.33
N GLU A 83 12.39 13.00 -0.77
CA GLU A 83 13.65 13.67 -1.08
C GLU A 83 13.93 13.58 -2.61
N PRO A 84 14.37 14.67 -3.27
CA PRO A 84 14.35 14.79 -4.74
C PRO A 84 15.75 14.93 -5.36
N VAL A 85 16.12 14.10 -6.33
CA VAL A 85 17.32 14.29 -7.17
C VAL A 85 17.00 13.84 -8.60
N ALA A 86 16.71 14.75 -9.54
CA ALA A 86 17.64 15.35 -10.51
C ALA A 86 18.35 14.30 -11.39
N ALA A 87 17.81 13.99 -12.58
CA ALA A 87 18.09 14.64 -13.88
C ALA A 87 19.32 14.08 -14.60
N THR A 88 19.13 13.57 -15.82
CA THR A 88 20.06 13.43 -16.99
C THR A 88 19.25 12.64 -18.04
N SER A 89 19.12 12.96 -19.33
CA SER A 89 19.99 13.61 -20.32
C SER A 89 19.19 14.12 -21.53
N ASN A 90 19.57 15.33 -21.97
CA ASN A 90 19.86 15.78 -23.34
C ASN A 90 18.80 15.82 -24.48
N ALA A 91 18.89 16.97 -25.19
CA ALA A 91 18.44 17.34 -26.53
C ALA A 91 16.99 17.88 -26.67
N VAL A 92 16.65 18.97 -27.39
CA VAL A 92 17.36 19.91 -28.29
C VAL A 92 16.35 21.06 -28.61
N VAL A 93 16.84 22.32 -28.77
CA VAL A 93 16.30 23.45 -29.60
C VAL A 93 15.28 24.49 -29.03
N ALA A 94 15.74 25.77 -29.16
CA ALA A 94 15.05 27.07 -29.40
C ALA A 94 14.68 28.05 -28.22
N PRO A 95 15.12 29.34 -28.28
CA PRO A 95 14.80 30.44 -27.33
C PRO A 95 13.81 31.50 -27.93
N PRO A 96 13.58 32.68 -27.31
CA PRO A 96 12.74 33.06 -26.15
C PRO A 96 11.54 33.99 -26.59
N PRO A 97 10.69 34.57 -25.72
CA PRO A 97 11.05 35.82 -25.03
C PRO A 97 10.51 35.93 -23.59
N ILE A 98 10.96 37.01 -22.96
CA ILE A 98 11.11 37.21 -21.54
C ILE A 98 9.84 37.83 -20.93
N PHE A 99 9.53 37.35 -19.73
CA PHE A 99 9.00 38.04 -18.54
C PHE A 99 7.70 37.45 -17.99
N LEU A 100 7.75 37.35 -16.65
CA LEU A 100 6.66 37.14 -15.68
C LEU A 100 6.65 35.77 -14.96
N ILE A 101 7.44 35.75 -13.88
CA ILE A 101 7.20 35.08 -12.58
C ILE A 101 7.51 33.56 -12.53
N PRO A 102 8.64 33.14 -11.93
CA PRO A 102 8.82 31.74 -11.54
C PRO A 102 8.06 31.49 -10.24
N LEU A 103 6.81 31.04 -10.33
CA LEU A 103 6.17 30.38 -9.20
C LEU A 103 6.92 29.05 -8.95
N PRO A 104 7.47 28.79 -7.75
CA PRO A 104 8.07 27.50 -7.47
C PRO A 104 7.02 26.40 -7.66
N GLY A 105 7.34 25.33 -8.38
CA GLY A 105 6.48 24.17 -8.67
C GLY A 105 5.95 23.42 -7.44
N PHE A 106 6.13 23.96 -6.24
CA PHE A 106 5.61 23.47 -4.97
C PHE A 106 4.10 23.73 -4.80
N LEU A 107 3.52 24.71 -5.49
CA LEU A 107 2.09 25.03 -5.38
C LEU A 107 1.16 24.06 -6.13
N ALA A 108 1.63 23.39 -7.19
CA ALA A 108 0.79 22.48 -7.98
C ALA A 108 0.31 21.26 -7.17
N ARG A 109 1.13 20.75 -6.24
CA ARG A 109 0.77 19.59 -5.40
C ARG A 109 -0.26 19.92 -4.30
N LYS A 110 -0.37 21.19 -3.91
CA LYS A 110 -1.32 21.63 -2.87
C LYS A 110 -2.70 22.02 -3.42
N LEU A 111 -2.80 22.43 -4.68
CA LEU A 111 -4.08 22.82 -5.30
C LEU A 111 -5.03 21.64 -5.51
N GLY A 112 -4.52 20.44 -5.82
CA GLY A 112 -5.35 19.24 -5.99
C GLY A 112 -6.13 18.83 -4.72
N LYS A 113 -5.56 19.11 -3.53
CA LYS A 113 -6.23 18.86 -2.23
C LYS A 113 -7.25 19.95 -1.89
N ILE A 114 -7.01 21.20 -2.32
CA ILE A 114 -7.90 22.35 -2.08
C ILE A 114 -9.17 22.26 -2.95
N VAL A 115 -9.03 21.89 -4.23
CA VAL A 115 -10.15 21.76 -5.18
C VAL A 115 -11.20 20.72 -4.76
N ARG A 116 -10.81 19.67 -4.02
CA ARG A 116 -11.76 18.66 -3.51
C ARG A 116 -12.59 19.17 -2.34
N ARG A 117 -12.05 20.07 -1.51
CA ARG A 117 -12.77 20.63 -0.35
C ARG A 117 -13.74 21.74 -0.75
N THR A 118 -13.43 22.52 -1.78
CA THR A 118 -14.29 23.62 -2.25
C THR A 118 -15.52 23.14 -3.04
N ARG A 119 -15.45 21.99 -3.74
CA ARG A 119 -16.62 21.40 -4.42
C ARG A 119 -17.75 20.95 -3.49
N LYS A 120 -17.44 20.54 -2.25
CA LYS A 120 -18.46 20.19 -1.25
C LYS A 120 -19.16 21.42 -0.67
N LEU A 121 -18.47 22.56 -0.61
CA LEU A 121 -19.02 23.80 -0.07
C LEU A 121 -19.90 24.54 -1.10
N TRP A 122 -19.64 24.36 -2.40
CA TRP A 122 -20.42 25.01 -3.47
C TRP A 122 -21.87 24.50 -3.60
N ARG A 123 -22.19 23.34 -3.01
CA ARG A 123 -23.58 22.83 -2.94
C ARG A 123 -24.44 23.53 -1.88
N PHE A 124 -23.86 24.32 -0.98
CA PHE A 124 -24.60 25.09 0.03
C PHE A 124 -25.01 26.49 -0.45
N LEU A 125 -24.23 27.10 -1.35
CA LEU A 125 -24.46 28.48 -1.83
C LEU A 125 -25.51 28.58 -2.96
N THR A 126 -25.93 27.46 -3.54
CA THR A 126 -26.97 27.41 -4.59
C THR A 126 -28.40 27.28 -4.04
N CYS A 127 -28.58 27.26 -2.72
CA CYS A 127 -29.90 27.16 -2.07
C CYS A 127 -30.44 28.51 -1.56
N MET A 128 -29.85 29.64 -1.97
CA MET A 128 -30.28 30.99 -1.58
C MET A 128 -30.63 31.88 -2.79
N GLN A 129 -30.99 31.26 -3.92
CA GLN A 129 -31.55 31.97 -5.07
C GLN A 129 -32.87 31.33 -5.48
#